data_AF-A0A846R3V8-F1
#
_entry.id   AF-A0A846R3V8-F1
#
_cell.length_a   1.000
_cell.length_b   1.000
_cell.length_c   1.000
_cell.angle_alpha   90.00
_cell.angle_beta   90.00
_cell.angle_gamma   90.00
#
_symmetry.space_group_name_H-M   'P 1'
#
loop_
_entity.id
_entity.type
_entity.pdbx_description
1 polymer ?
#
loop_
_entity_poly.entity_id
_entity_poly.type
_entity_poly.pdbx_seq_one_letter_code
_entity_poly.pdbx_strand_id
1 'polypeptide(L)' 'MKKLLLIRELYIEAFKNFGNIIIRNSFKIYSWMCIALIFVVLYAFIFRISTGFIFD' A
#
# COMPACT_ATOMS: atom_id res chain seq x y z
N MET A 1 -26.00 22.70 23.06
CA MET A 1 -25.40 23.26 21.83
C MET A 1 -23.87 23.32 21.86
N LYS A 2 -23.23 23.82 22.92
CA LYS A 2 -21.75 23.92 23.02
C LYS A 2 -20.99 22.57 22.91
N LYS A 3 -21.49 21.50 23.54
CA LYS A 3 -20.85 20.17 23.46
C LYS A 3 -20.91 19.54 22.07
N LEU A 4 -21.99 19.75 21.34
CA LEU A 4 -22.18 19.26 19.97
C LEU A 4 -21.22 19.94 18.98
N LEU A 5 -20.98 21.25 19.16
CA LEU A 5 -19.98 22.01 18.40
C LEU A 5 -18.56 21.47 18.64
N LEU A 6 -18.19 21.23 19.89
CA LEU A 6 -16.88 20.67 20.26
C LEU A 6 -16.64 19.28 19.65
N ILE A 7 -17.65 18.40 19.67
CA ILE A 7 -17.53 17.06 19.07
C ILE A 7 -17.34 17.15 17.56
N ARG A 8 -18.05 18.06 16.89
CA ARG A 8 -17.95 18.27 15.45
C ARG A 8 -16.57 18.80 15.05
N GLU A 9 -16.03 19.78 15.78
CA GLU A 9 -14.68 20.31 15.53
C GLU A 9 -13.62 19.23 15.73
N LEU A 10 -13.72 18.45 16.80
CA LEU A 10 -12.80 17.34 17.08
C LEU A 10 -12.84 16.27 15.98
N TYR A 11 -14.03 15.96 15.46
CA TYR A 11 -14.18 15.00 14.36
C TYR A 11 -13.53 15.50 13.06
N ILE A 12 -13.74 16.78 12.71
CA ILE A 12 -13.14 17.38 11.51
C ILE A 12 -11.61 17.45 11.62
N GLU A 13 -11.10 17.86 12.78
CA GLU A 13 -9.66 17.93 13.07
C GLU A 13 -9.01 16.53 12.98
N ALA A 14 -9.65 15.52 13.59
CA ALA A 14 -9.18 14.15 13.57
C ALA A 14 -9.16 13.58 12.14
N PHE A 15 -10.24 13.74 11.36
CA PHE A 15 -10.32 13.24 9.98
C PHE A 15 -9.34 13.94 9.03
N LYS A 16 -9.09 15.23 9.24
CA LYS A 16 -8.10 15.99 8.45
C LYS A 16 -6.69 15.43 8.60
N ASN A 17 -6.30 15.00 9.80
CA ASN A 17 -5.01 14.34 10.02
C ASN A 17 -5.03 12.85 9.64
N PHE A 18 -6.18 12.18 9.77
CA PHE A 18 -6.32 10.75 9.50
C PHE A 18 -6.02 10.40 8.05
N GLY A 19 -6.49 11.23 7.11
CA GLY A 19 -6.21 11.05 5.68
C GLY A 19 -4.71 11.03 5.38
N ASN A 20 -3.95 12.00 5.91
CA ASN A 20 -2.51 12.09 5.66
C ASN A 20 -1.73 10.90 6.25
N ILE A 21 -2.14 10.42 7.43
CA ILE A 21 -1.50 9.28 8.11
C ILE A 21 -1.77 7.98 7.35
N ILE A 22 -3.03 7.71 6.99
CA ILE A 22 -3.42 6.51 6.25
C ILE A 22 -2.73 6.51 4.89
N ILE A 23 -2.84 7.60 4.14
CA ILE A 23 -2.30 7.67 2.78
C ILE A 23 -0.78 7.45 2.82
N ARG A 24 -0.06 8.14 3.71
CA ARG A 24 1.40 8.00 3.82
C ARG A 24 1.85 6.58 4.19
N ASN A 25 1.13 5.91 5.10
CA ASN A 25 1.50 4.56 5.50
C ASN A 25 1.10 3.51 4.45
N SER A 26 -0.08 3.65 3.85
CA SER A 26 -0.57 2.79 2.77
C SER A 26 0.34 2.85 1.55
N PHE A 27 0.79 4.04 1.14
CA PHE A 27 1.74 4.17 0.03
C PHE A 27 3.05 3.42 0.30
N LYS A 28 3.58 3.47 1.52
CA LYS A 28 4.82 2.76 1.88
C LYS A 28 4.67 1.25 1.76
N ILE A 29 3.56 0.70 2.25
CA ILE A 29 3.24 -0.74 2.16
C ILE A 29 3.04 -1.13 0.69
N TYR A 30 2.31 -0.31 -0.07
CA TYR A 30 2.05 -0.55 -1.48
C TYR A 30 3.33 -0.56 -2.32
N SER A 31 4.26 0.37 -2.08
CA SER A 31 5.57 0.38 -2.73
C SER A 31 6.38 -0.88 -2.42
N TRP A 32 6.38 -1.34 -1.17
CA TRP A 32 7.04 -2.60 -0.79
C TRP A 32 6.40 -3.82 -1.46
N MET A 33 5.08 -3.84 -1.59
CA MET A 33 4.36 -4.89 -2.29
C MET A 33 4.70 -4.92 -3.79
N CYS A 34 4.77 -3.77 -4.45
CA CYS A 34 5.22 -3.68 -5.85
C CYS A 34 6.65 -4.22 -6.03
N ILE A 35 7.57 -3.87 -5.12
CA ILE A 35 8.94 -4.38 -5.15
C ILE A 35 8.95 -5.91 -4.98
N ALA A 36 8.16 -6.45 -4.04
CA ALA A 36 8.05 -7.90 -3.85
C ALA A 36 7.52 -8.62 -5.10
N LEU A 37 6.52 -8.05 -5.78
CA LEU A 37 5.99 -8.60 -7.04
C LEU A 37 7.06 -8.64 -8.15
N ILE A 38 7.93 -7.63 -8.24
CA ILE A 38 9.05 -7.63 -9.20
C ILE A 38 10.01 -8.79 -8.90
N PHE A 39 10.31 -9.05 -7.62
CA PHE A 39 11.15 -10.20 -7.23
C PHE A 39 10.52 -11.54 -7.61
N VAL A 40 9.20 -11.68 -7.47
CA VAL A 40 8.49 -12.89 -7.89
C VAL A 40 8.61 -13.10 -9.40
N VAL A 41 8.45 -12.04 -10.20
CA VAL A 41 8.62 -12.11 -11.67
C VAL A 41 10.06 -12.47 -12.03
N LEU A 42 11.06 -11.86 -11.39
CA LEU A 42 12.47 -12.20 -11.60
C LEU A 42 12.77 -13.65 -11.26
N TYR A 43 12.25 -14.15 -10.13
CA TYR A 43 12.39 -15.56 -9.75
C TYR A 43 11.78 -16.48 -10.81
N ALA A 44 10.53 -16.22 -11.22
CA ALA A 44 9.85 -17.01 -12.25
C ALA A 44 10.61 -16.97 -13.58
N PHE A 45 11.19 -15.83 -13.95
CA PHE A 45 12.00 -15.66 -15.14
C PHE A 45 13.30 -16.47 -15.09
N ILE A 46 14.03 -16.41 -13.97
CA ILE A 46 15.25 -17.20 -13.75
C ILE A 46 14.93 -18.69 -13.75
N PHE A 47 13.86 -19.10 -13.06
CA PHE A 47 13.38 -20.47 -13.07
C PHE A 47 13.12 -20.93 -14.50
N ARG A 48 12.39 -20.14 -15.29
CA ARG A 48 12.10 -20.43 -16.69
C ARG A 48 13.34 -20.54 -17.57
N ILE A 49 14.33 -19.67 -17.38
CA ILE A 49 15.62 -19.76 -18.08
C ILE A 49 16.34 -21.05 -17.70
N SER A 50 16.38 -21.40 -16.41
CA SER A 50 17.11 -22.56 -15.90
C SER A 50 16.49 -23.91 -16.29
N THR A 51 15.16 -23.99 -16.38
CA THR A 51 14.44 -25.22 -16.74
C THR A 51 14.29 -25.40 -18.26
N GLY A 52 14.69 -24.40 -19.05
CA GLY A 52 14.44 -24.35 -20.48
C GLY A 52 12.97 -24.08 -20.81
N PHE A 53 12.73 -23.45 -21.96
CA PHE A 53 11.40 -23.42 -22.54
C PHE A 53 11.13 -24.79 -23.15
N ILE A 54 10.14 -25.50 -22.63
CA ILE A 54 9.49 -26.59 -23.36
C ILE A 54 8.70 -25.91 -24.47
N PHE A 55 9.39 -25.65 -25.59
CA PHE A 55 8.75 -25.38 -26.86
C PHE A 55 8.38 -26.75 -27.45
N ASP A 56 7.25 -27.30 -27.01
CA ASP A 56 6.54 -28.34 -27.75
C ASP A 56 5.36 -27.65 -28.46
#